data_AF-A0A544YRA3-F1
#
_entry.id   AF-A0A544YRA3-F1
#
_cell.length_a   1.000
_cell.length_b   1.000
_cell.length_c   1.000
_cell.angle_alpha   90.00
_cell.angle_beta   90.00
_cell.angle_gamma   90.00
#
_symmetry.space_group_name_H-M   'P 1'
#
loop_
_entity.id
_entity.type
_entity.pdbx_description
1 polymer ?
#
loop_
_entity_poly.entity_id
_entity_poly.type
_entity_poly.pdbx_seq_one_letter_code
_entity_poly.pdbx_strand_id
1 'polypeptide(L)' 'QVGPGMWMYHCHVQSHSDMGMAGMFIVTDANGNVPGHSMDDMPGHSASGTPSPSMSDMQGHSMSDMPGHSMDGS' A
#
# COMPACT_ATOMS: atom_id res chain seq x y z
N GLN A 1 21.60 -16.84 -10.29
CA GLN A 1 20.50 -16.13 -10.96
C GLN A 1 19.40 -15.92 -9.94
N VAL A 2 18.73 -14.79 -9.97
CA VAL A 2 17.53 -14.52 -9.16
C VAL A 2 16.32 -15.10 -9.90
N GLY A 3 15.40 -15.76 -9.19
CA GLY A 3 14.26 -16.47 -9.79
C GLY A 3 12.94 -15.69 -9.70
N PRO A 4 11.84 -16.26 -10.25
CA PRO A 4 10.49 -15.74 -10.08
C PRO A 4 10.12 -15.56 -8.60
N GLY A 5 9.31 -14.55 -8.30
CA GLY A 5 8.90 -14.23 -6.94
C GLY A 5 8.37 -12.82 -6.80
N MET A 6 7.89 -12.50 -5.60
CA MET A 6 7.50 -11.13 -5.24
C MET A 6 8.56 -10.53 -4.33
N TRP A 7 9.08 -9.38 -4.74
CA TRP A 7 10.17 -8.71 -4.08
C TRP A 7 9.68 -7.34 -3.60
N MET A 8 9.67 -7.11 -2.29
CA MET A 8 9.37 -5.80 -1.74
C MET A 8 10.48 -4.82 -2.09
N TYR A 9 10.10 -3.63 -2.58
CA TYR A 9 10.96 -2.47 -2.65
C TYR A 9 10.32 -1.35 -1.84
N HIS A 10 11.10 -0.60 -1.09
CA HIS A 10 10.59 0.54 -0.32
C HIS A 10 11.67 1.58 -0.05
N CYS A 11 11.25 2.79 0.33
CA CYS A 11 12.16 3.80 0.84
C CYS A 11 12.83 3.28 2.11
N HIS A 12 14.15 3.50 2.25
CA HIS A 12 14.87 3.05 3.43
C HIS A 12 14.71 3.99 4.64
N VAL A 13 14.17 5.20 4.42
CA VAL A 13 13.76 6.10 5.50
C VAL A 13 12.49 5.52 6.13
N GLN A 14 12.57 5.17 7.42
CA GLN A 14 11.53 4.42 8.11
C GLN A 14 10.16 5.11 8.06
N SER A 15 10.08 6.41 8.35
CA SER A 15 8.81 7.15 8.27
C SER A 15 8.22 7.15 6.87
N HIS A 16 9.04 7.14 5.83
CA HIS A 16 8.57 7.10 4.45
C HIS A 16 8.06 5.71 4.07
N SER A 17 8.72 4.63 4.50
CA SER A 17 8.19 3.27 4.31
C SER A 17 6.89 3.06 5.08
N ASP A 18 6.81 3.56 6.30
CA ASP A 18 5.62 3.43 7.16
C ASP A 18 4.43 4.24 6.60
N MET A 19 4.70 5.38 5.96
CA MET A 19 3.71 6.15 5.20
C MET A 19 3.41 5.57 3.81
N GLY A 20 4.01 4.44 3.44
CA GLY A 20 3.63 3.68 2.24
C GLY A 20 4.47 3.95 1.00
N MET A 21 5.68 4.53 1.12
CA MET A 21 6.66 4.52 0.02
C MET A 21 7.27 3.12 -0.16
N ALA A 22 6.42 2.14 -0.43
CA ALA A 22 6.74 0.74 -0.67
C ALA A 22 5.96 0.22 -1.88
N GLY A 23 6.44 -0.86 -2.48
CA GLY A 23 5.80 -1.54 -3.59
C GLY A 23 6.34 -2.94 -3.77
N MET A 24 5.66 -3.69 -4.64
CA MET A 24 6.01 -5.07 -4.97
C MET A 24 6.55 -5.15 -6.39
N PHE A 25 7.73 -5.73 -6.53
CA PHE A 25 8.28 -6.12 -7.81
C PHE A 25 7.98 -7.60 -8.04
N ILE A 26 6.98 -7.87 -8.88
CA ILE A 26 6.51 -9.22 -9.17
C ILE A 26 7.23 -9.72 -10.42
N VAL A 27 8.01 -10.78 -10.26
CA VAL A 27 8.71 -11.47 -11.34
C VAL A 27 8.02 -12.79 -11.59
N THR A 28 7.40 -12.94 -12.75
CA THR A 28 6.75 -14.19 -13.15
C THR A 28 7.75 -15.16 -13.77
N ASP A 29 7.41 -16.45 -13.77
CA ASP A 29 8.05 -17.42 -14.64
C ASP A 29 7.65 -17.20 -16.11
N ALA A 30 8.18 -18.03 -17.00
CA ALA A 30 7.87 -17.99 -18.43
C ALA A 30 6.39 -18.28 -18.75
N ASN A 31 5.66 -18.88 -17.82
CA ASN A 31 4.24 -19.23 -17.95
C ASN A 31 3.33 -18.17 -17.30
N GLY A 32 3.89 -17.11 -16.71
CA GLY A 32 3.15 -16.05 -16.02
C GLY A 32 2.84 -16.33 -14.55
N ASN A 33 3.38 -17.40 -13.96
CA ASN A 33 3.11 -17.76 -12.57
C ASN A 33 4.08 -17.11 -11.58
N VAL A 34 3.61 -16.89 -10.35
CA VAL A 34 4.41 -16.41 -9.22
C VAL A 34 4.44 -17.48 -8.13
N PRO A 35 5.61 -17.98 -7.71
CA PRO A 35 5.70 -19.01 -6.69
C PRO A 35 5.07 -18.58 -5.36
N GLY A 36 4.21 -19.42 -4.79
CA GLY A 36 3.63 -19.23 -3.45
C GLY A 36 2.41 -18.30 -3.37
N HIS A 37 1.90 -17.79 -4.49
CA HIS A 37 0.67 -16.98 -4.56
C HIS A 37 -0.19 -17.40 -5.77
N SER A 38 -0.67 -18.65 -5.77
CA SER A 38 -1.70 -19.07 -6.72
C SER A 38 -2.95 -18.22 -6.47
N MET A 39 -3.60 -17.70 -7.53
CA MET A 39 -4.89 -17.01 -7.35
C MET A 39 -5.96 -17.93 -6.74
N ASP A 40 -5.74 -19.25 -6.80
CA ASP A 40 -6.57 -20.29 -6.17
C ASP A 40 -6.51 -20.30 -4.63
N ASP A 41 -5.47 -19.72 -4.02
CA ASP A 41 -5.26 -19.69 -2.56
C ASP A 41 -5.81 -18.41 -1.90
N MET A 42 -6.40 -17.49 -2.66
CA MET A 42 -7.09 -16.32 -2.11
C MET A 42 -8.50 -16.73 -1.62
N PRO A 43 -8.79 -16.68 -0.29
CA PRO A 43 -10.15 -16.85 0.19
C PRO A 43 -10.99 -15.70 -0.37
N GLY A 44 -11.93 -16.03 -1.26
CA GLY A 44 -12.73 -15.09 -2.02
C GLY A 44 -13.25 -13.92 -1.18
N HIS A 45 -12.54 -12.81 -1.20
CA HIS A 45 -13.07 -11.52 -0.77
C HIS A 45 -13.95 -11.03 -1.91
N SER A 46 -15.19 -11.49 -1.90
CA SER A 46 -16.25 -10.89 -2.70
C SER A 46 -16.25 -9.39 -2.42
N ALA A 47 -15.80 -8.59 -3.39
CA ALA A 47 -15.99 -7.14 -3.44
C ALA A 47 -17.47 -6.77 -3.70
N SER A 48 -18.39 -7.50 -3.07
CA SER A 48 -19.83 -7.27 -3.08
C SER A 48 -20.19 -6.67 -1.72
N GLY A 49 -19.73 -5.43 -1.45
CA GLY A 49 -20.23 -4.74 -0.27
C GLY A 49 -19.48 -3.52 0.23
N THR A 50 -18.29 -3.18 -0.26
CA THR A 50 -17.68 -1.89 0.13
C THR A 50 -18.27 -0.80 -0.77
N PRO A 51 -19.13 0.11 -0.26
CA PRO A 51 -19.46 1.30 -1.02
C PRO A 51 -18.15 2.03 -1.31
N SER A 52 -17.90 2.38 -2.58
CA SER A 52 -16.82 3.31 -2.92
C SER A 52 -16.96 4.53 -2.02
N PRO A 53 -15.90 4.97 -1.32
CA PRO A 53 -15.97 6.24 -0.61
C PRO A 53 -16.34 7.31 -1.64
N SER A 54 -17.43 8.03 -1.40
CA SER A 54 -17.82 9.12 -2.28
C SER A 54 -16.77 10.21 -2.15
N MET A 55 -16.40 10.85 -3.26
CA MET A 55 -15.53 12.03 -3.22
C MET A 55 -16.17 13.18 -2.41
N SER A 56 -17.45 13.06 -2.07
CA SER A 56 -18.19 13.91 -1.13
C SER A 56 -17.70 13.82 0.32
N ASP A 57 -17.14 12.68 0.74
CA ASP A 57 -16.77 12.42 2.14
C ASP A 57 -15.37 12.97 2.48
N MET A 58 -14.56 13.33 1.47
CA MET A 58 -13.25 13.99 1.68
C MET A 58 -13.34 15.52 1.84
N GLN A 59 -14.51 16.14 1.63
CA GLN A 59 -14.65 17.60 1.71
C GLN A 59 -14.69 18.14 3.16
N GLY A 60 -14.61 17.24 4.17
CA GLY A 60 -14.76 17.59 5.59
C GLY A 60 -13.49 17.57 6.44
N HIS A 61 -12.32 17.20 5.92
CA HIS A 61 -11.07 17.23 6.69
C HIS A 61 -10.32 18.52 6.42
N SER A 62 -10.70 19.57 7.14
CA SER A 62 -9.97 20.83 7.11
C SER A 62 -8.56 20.60 7.67
N MET A 63 -7.53 21.09 6.97
CA MET A 63 -6.15 21.16 7.51
C MET A 63 -6.05 22.00 8.81
N SER A 64 -7.16 22.59 9.25
CA SER A 64 -7.34 23.35 10.48
C SER A 64 -7.36 22.50 11.76
N ASP A 65 -7.61 21.18 11.67
CA ASP A 65 -7.79 20.32 12.84
C ASP A 65 -6.50 19.62 13.32
N MET A 66 -5.33 20.04 12.84
CA MET A 66 -4.06 19.63 13.45
C MET A 66 -3.74 20.51 14.66
N PRO A 67 -3.58 19.95 15.88
CA PRO A 67 -2.95 20.67 16.98
C PRO A 67 -1.53 21.07 16.55
N GLY A 68 -1.30 22.37 16.40
CA GLY A 68 0.01 22.91 16.02
C GLY A 68 1.07 22.48 17.02
N HIS A 69 1.98 21.59 16.59
CA HIS A 69 3.23 21.38 17.31
C HIS A 69 4.06 22.66 17.16
N SER A 70 4.09 23.44 18.23
CA SER A 70 4.95 24.60 18.41
C SER A 70 6.40 24.20 18.14
N MET A 71 7.01 24.72 17.07
CA MET A 71 8.47 24.77 16.97
C MET A 71 8.92 25.94 17.85
N ASP A 72 9.24 25.68 19.11
CA ASP A 72 9.97 26.61 19.95
C ASP A 72 11.43 26.66 19.49
N GLY A 73 11.87 27.87 19.17
CA GLY A 73 13.24 28.12 18.75
C GLY A 73 14.25 27.92 19.88
N SER A 74 15.40 27.35 19.52
CA SER A 74 16.72 27.62 20.10
C SER A 74 17.79 27.16 19.11
#